data_AF-A0A9C7GBX7-F1
#
_entry.id   AF-A0A9C7GBX7-F1
#
_cell.length_a   1.000
_cell.length_b   1.000
_cell.length_c   1.000
_cell.angle_alpha   90.00
_cell.angle_beta   90.00
_cell.angle_gamma   90.00
#
_symmetry.space_group_name_H-M   'P 1'
#
loop_
_entity.id
_entity.type
_entity.pdbx_description
1 polymer ?
#
loop_
_entity_poly.entity_id
_entity_poly.type
_entity_poly.pdbx_seq_one_letter_code
_entity_poly.pdbx_strand_id
1 'polypeptide(L)'
;MIRLMCRNYGGKMMSERYFLYNDMEDTKTRFVSFVGEHQRYDLAITQSKRHYGKSLVLNMQGNRFAIIGDDDLKEEGYLEFAFGLSEEEAAELRDFLFELI
;
A
#
# COMPACT_ATOMS: atom_id res chain seq x y z
N MET A 1 -62.11 6.38 14.63
CA MET A 1 -60.71 6.49 15.13
C MET A 1 -60.12 5.09 15.05
N ILE A 2 -59.16 4.73 14.19
CA ILE A 2 -57.86 5.35 13.92
C ILE A 2 -57.47 5.11 12.43
N ARG A 3 -57.22 6.22 11.72
CA ARG A 3 -56.21 6.55 10.70
C ARG A 3 -55.63 5.45 9.76
N LEU A 4 -55.92 5.59 8.46
CA LEU A 4 -55.03 5.21 7.34
C LEU A 4 -53.71 6.01 7.40
N MET A 5 -52.55 5.40 7.05
CA MET A 5 -51.55 6.01 6.12
C MET A 5 -50.31 5.13 5.84
N CYS A 6 -49.93 5.09 4.55
CA CYS A 6 -48.60 4.93 3.91
C CYS A 6 -47.87 3.57 3.99
N ARG A 7 -47.67 2.80 2.89
CA ARG A 7 -46.82 2.93 1.67
C ARG A 7 -45.32 2.64 1.83
N ASN A 8 -44.87 1.62 1.08
CA ASN A 8 -43.54 1.32 0.48
C ASN A 8 -42.34 1.19 1.46
N TYR A 9 -41.36 0.30 1.27
CA TYR A 9 -40.44 0.28 0.14
C TYR A 9 -39.79 -1.10 -0.03
N GLY A 10 -39.46 -1.44 -1.29
CA GLY A 10 -38.61 -2.57 -1.64
C GLY A 10 -37.31 -2.56 -0.83
N GLY A 11 -37.18 -3.56 0.05
CA GLY A 11 -35.93 -3.88 0.69
C GLY A 11 -35.02 -4.54 -0.34
N LYS A 12 -34.07 -3.76 -0.84
CA LYS A 12 -32.90 -4.21 -1.61
C LYS A 12 -32.37 -5.51 -0.99
N MET A 13 -32.42 -6.63 -1.70
CA MET A 13 -31.65 -7.83 -1.29
C MET A 13 -30.19 -7.39 -1.23
N MET A 14 -29.67 -7.24 -0.01
CA MET A 14 -28.24 -7.13 0.20
C MET A 14 -27.68 -8.50 -0.14
N SER A 15 -27.01 -8.63 -1.28
CA SER A 15 -26.23 -9.84 -1.56
C SER A 15 -25.28 -10.04 -0.38
N GLU A 16 -25.46 -11.12 0.38
CA GLU A 16 -24.51 -11.50 1.41
C GLU A 16 -23.15 -11.66 0.75
N ARG A 17 -22.19 -10.82 1.15
CA ARG A 17 -20.84 -10.88 0.59
C ARG A 17 -20.17 -12.13 1.16
N TYR A 18 -19.66 -12.98 0.29
CA TYR A 18 -18.83 -14.12 0.69
C TYR A 18 -17.39 -13.63 0.89
N PHE A 19 -16.93 -13.55 2.13
CA PHE A 19 -15.56 -13.17 2.46
C PHE A 19 -14.69 -14.43 2.57
N LEU A 20 -13.54 -14.44 1.88
CA LEU A 20 -12.53 -15.48 2.07
C LEU A 20 -11.79 -15.32 3.40
N TYR A 21 -11.45 -14.08 3.75
CA TYR A 21 -10.91 -13.66 5.04
C TYR A 21 -11.21 -12.17 5.25
N ASN A 22 -11.32 -11.75 6.51
CA ASN A 22 -11.48 -10.35 6.88
C ASN A 22 -10.82 -10.15 8.24
N ASP A 23 -9.54 -9.80 8.21
CA ASP A 23 -8.73 -9.65 9.40
C ASP A 23 -8.31 -8.20 9.58
N MET A 24 -8.29 -7.75 10.83
CA MET A 24 -7.73 -6.47 11.22
C MET A 24 -6.47 -6.73 12.04
N GLU A 25 -5.43 -5.95 11.79
CA GLU A 25 -4.21 -5.98 12.58
C GLU A 25 -3.69 -4.56 12.80
N ASP A 26 -3.10 -4.33 13.96
CA ASP A 26 -2.38 -3.08 14.23
C ASP A 26 -1.00 -3.13 13.56
N THR A 27 -0.78 -2.22 12.61
CA THR A 27 0.49 -2.08 11.89
C THR A 27 1.23 -0.82 12.29
N LYS A 28 2.54 -0.78 12.02
CA LYS A 28 3.32 0.46 12.12
C LYS A 28 3.57 0.99 10.73
N THR A 29 3.20 2.23 10.49
CA THR A 29 3.42 2.89 9.20
C THR A 29 4.26 4.15 9.40
N ARG A 30 5.30 4.28 8.58
CA ARG A 30 6.10 5.51 8.46
C ARG A 30 5.70 6.23 7.19
N PHE A 31 5.37 7.50 7.32
CA PHE A 31 5.23 8.42 6.19
C PHE A 31 6.53 9.20 6.09
N VAL A 32 7.21 9.09 4.96
CA VAL A 32 8.50 9.73 4.74
C VAL A 32 8.51 10.40 3.39
N SER A 33 9.05 11.61 3.36
CA SER A 33 9.23 12.39 2.16
C SER A 33 10.66 12.86 2.09
N PHE A 34 11.34 12.57 0.99
CA PHE A 34 12.70 13.05 0.75
C PHE A 34 12.87 13.48 -0.70
N VAL A 35 13.88 14.31 -0.96
CA VAL A 35 14.21 14.80 -2.29
C VAL A 35 15.54 14.15 -2.67
N GLY A 36 15.52 13.34 -3.72
CA GLY A 36 16.72 12.85 -4.40
C GLY A 36 17.22 13.86 -5.43
N GLU A 37 18.23 13.47 -6.20
CA GLU A 37 18.76 14.31 -7.28
C GLU A 37 17.79 14.37 -8.46
N HIS A 38 17.08 13.28 -8.74
CA HIS A 38 16.21 13.15 -9.91
C HIS A 38 14.75 13.53 -9.62
N GLN A 39 14.24 13.19 -8.43
CA GLN A 39 12.86 13.51 -8.05
C GLN A 39 12.62 13.56 -6.55
N ARG A 40 11.39 13.93 -6.18
CA ARG A 40 10.88 13.83 -4.81
C ARG A 40 10.20 12.47 -4.63
N TYR A 41 10.44 11.83 -3.50
CA TYR A 41 9.80 10.58 -3.09
C TYR A 41 8.87 10.86 -1.91
N ASP A 42 7.62 10.42 -2.01
CA ASP A 42 6.67 10.42 -0.91
C ASP A 42 6.21 8.98 -0.68
N LEU A 43 6.67 8.38 0.42
CA LEU A 43 6.49 6.96 0.71
C LEU A 43 5.66 6.74 1.96
N ALA A 44 4.81 5.73 1.92
CA ALA A 44 4.22 5.11 3.11
C ALA A 44 4.77 3.68 3.25
N ILE A 45 5.49 3.43 4.34
CA ILE A 45 6.17 2.16 4.58
C ILE A 45 5.51 1.50 5.78
N THR A 46 4.79 0.41 5.52
CA THR A 46 4.00 -0.31 6.51
C THR A 46 4.66 -1.64 6.86
N GLN A 47 5.00 -1.79 8.14
CA GLN A 47 5.49 -3.04 8.71
C GLN A 47 4.33 -3.81 9.31
N SER A 48 4.17 -5.05 8.86
CA SER A 48 3.15 -5.97 9.36
C SER A 48 3.70 -7.38 9.57
N LYS A 49 2.98 -8.19 10.34
CA LYS A 49 3.38 -9.59 10.58
C LYS A 49 3.05 -10.50 9.39
N ARG A 50 2.22 -10.05 8.44
CA ARG A 50 1.76 -10.84 7.29
C ARG A 50 2.81 -11.07 6.21
N HIS A 51 3.85 -10.24 6.19
CA HIS A 51 4.84 -10.25 5.12
C HIS A 51 6.20 -10.83 5.54
N TYR A 52 6.24 -11.61 6.63
CA TYR A 52 7.43 -12.38 7.06
C TYR A 52 8.71 -11.53 7.22
N GLY A 53 8.57 -10.32 7.76
CA GLY A 53 9.68 -9.38 7.95
C GLY A 53 9.88 -8.40 6.79
N LYS A 54 9.21 -8.60 5.65
CA LYS A 54 9.18 -7.61 4.57
C LYS A 54 8.26 -6.44 4.92
N SER A 55 8.55 -5.29 4.33
CA SER A 55 7.76 -4.05 4.47
C SER A 55 6.92 -3.80 3.22
N LEU A 56 5.68 -3.35 3.39
CA LEU A 56 4.87 -2.81 2.30
C LEU A 56 5.31 -1.37 2.04
N VAL A 57 5.91 -1.10 0.89
CA VAL A 57 6.36 0.23 0.47
C VAL A 57 5.39 0.75 -0.59
N LEU A 58 4.71 1.85 -0.29
CA LEU A 58 3.79 2.55 -1.19
C LEU A 58 4.39 3.88 -1.63
N ASN A 59 4.56 4.09 -2.93
CA ASN A 59 4.81 5.40 -3.53
C ASN A 59 3.48 6.15 -3.71
N MET A 60 3.30 7.19 -2.90
CA MET A 60 2.06 7.97 -2.85
C MET A 60 1.86 8.89 -4.05
N GLN A 61 2.92 9.21 -4.79
CA GLN A 61 2.83 10.01 -6.03
C GLN A 61 2.50 9.13 -7.24
N GLY A 62 3.17 7.97 -7.34
CA GLY A 62 3.06 7.07 -8.49
C GLY A 62 1.90 6.08 -8.43
N ASN A 63 1.18 5.98 -7.30
CA ASN A 63 0.17 4.95 -7.03
C ASN A 63 0.69 3.51 -7.21
N ARG A 64 1.98 3.30 -6.90
CA ARG A 64 2.66 2.01 -7.02
C ARG A 64 3.11 1.53 -5.66
N PHE A 65 3.05 0.23 -5.43
CA PHE A 65 3.50 -0.37 -4.19
C PHE A 65 4.15 -1.72 -4.44
N ALA A 66 5.00 -2.13 -3.51
CA ALA A 66 5.61 -3.44 -3.50
C ALA A 66 5.86 -3.89 -2.06
N ILE A 67 5.93 -5.21 -1.87
CA ILE A 67 6.42 -5.80 -0.63
C ILE A 67 7.92 -6.00 -0.80
N ILE A 68 8.72 -5.33 0.01
CA ILE A 68 10.17 -5.23 -0.09
C ILE A 68 10.83 -5.81 1.15
N GLY A 69 11.81 -6.69 0.96
CA GLY A 69 12.82 -7.05 1.96
C GLY A 69 14.23 -6.95 1.38
N ASP A 70 15.23 -7.29 2.20
CA ASP A 70 16.65 -7.15 1.86
C ASP A 70 17.07 -7.80 0.54
N ASP A 71 16.50 -8.96 0.21
CA ASP A 71 16.85 -9.68 -1.01
C ASP A 71 16.28 -8.98 -2.25
N ASP A 72 15.10 -8.37 -2.13
CA ASP A 72 14.46 -7.64 -3.22
C ASP A 72 15.22 -6.33 -3.54
N LEU A 73 15.87 -5.71 -2.53
CA LEU A 73 16.72 -4.52 -2.73
C LEU A 73 18.04 -4.84 -3.45
N LYS A 74 18.48 -6.10 -3.41
CA LYS A 74 19.71 -6.56 -4.08
C LYS A 74 19.44 -7.06 -5.50
N GLU A 75 18.18 -7.27 -5.87
CA GLU A 75 17.79 -7.69 -7.21
C GLU A 75 17.83 -6.51 -8.18
N GLU A 76 18.71 -6.59 -9.17
CA GLU A 76 18.88 -5.57 -10.20
C GLU A 76 17.60 -5.42 -11.04
N GLY A 77 17.16 -4.18 -11.27
CA GLY A 77 15.96 -3.89 -12.08
C GLY A 77 14.62 -4.08 -11.35
N TYR A 78 14.61 -4.60 -10.12
CA TYR A 78 13.35 -4.89 -9.42
C TYR A 78 12.59 -3.62 -9.03
N LEU A 79 13.28 -2.61 -8.48
CA LEU A 79 12.63 -1.36 -8.05
C LEU A 79 12.16 -0.52 -9.24
N GLU A 80 12.96 -0.52 -10.30
CA GLU A 80 12.68 0.07 -11.61
C GLU A 80 11.35 -0.49 -12.14
N PHE A 81 11.18 -1.81 -12.13
CA PHE A 81 9.95 -2.46 -12.56
C PHE A 81 8.77 -2.19 -11.61
N ALA A 82 8.97 -2.40 -10.30
CA ALA A 82 7.92 -2.30 -9.29
C ALA A 82 7.35 -0.88 -9.20
N PHE A 83 8.23 0.12 -9.17
CA PHE A 83 7.87 1.53 -9.01
C PHE A 83 7.84 2.32 -10.32
N GLY A 84 8.19 1.70 -11.45
CA GLY A 84 8.17 2.36 -12.77
C GLY A 84 9.16 3.52 -12.85
N LEU A 85 10.34 3.33 -12.26
CA LEU A 85 11.39 4.33 -12.12
C LEU A 85 12.49 4.15 -13.17
N SER A 86 13.23 5.21 -13.45
CA SER A 86 14.53 5.08 -14.14
C SER A 86 15.54 4.36 -13.24
N GLU A 87 16.66 3.91 -13.82
CA GLU A 87 17.75 3.29 -13.06
C GLU A 87 18.32 4.24 -11.98
N GLU A 88 18.44 5.53 -12.32
CA GLU A 88 18.96 6.57 -11.42
C GLU A 88 17.99 6.83 -10.25
N GLU A 89 16.69 6.95 -10.54
CA GLU A 89 15.65 7.12 -9.52
C GLU A 89 15.51 5.88 -8.63
N ALA A 90 15.64 4.69 -9.22
CA ALA A 90 15.60 3.44 -8.48
C ALA A 90 16.81 3.28 -7.56
N ALA A 91 18.00 3.72 -7.98
CA ALA A 91 19.20 3.72 -7.14
C ALA A 91 19.03 4.62 -5.90
N GLU A 92 18.51 5.84 -6.07
CA GLU A 92 18.20 6.74 -4.94
C GLU A 92 17.21 6.12 -3.95
N LEU A 93 16.13 5.51 -4.47
CA LEU A 93 15.15 4.83 -3.65
C LEU A 93 15.76 3.62 -2.93
N ARG A 94 16.63 2.86 -3.63
CA ARG A 94 17.31 1.68 -3.09
C ARG A 94 18.20 2.04 -1.90
N ASP A 95 19.03 3.07 -2.05
CA ASP A 95 19.92 3.54 -1.01
C ASP A 95 19.14 3.98 0.23
N PHE A 96 18.07 4.74 0.04
CA PHE A 96 17.18 5.14 1.14
C PHE A 96 16.54 3.94 1.85
N LEU A 97 16.07 2.95 1.10
CA LEU A 97 15.43 1.76 1.67
C LEU A 97 16.44 0.87 2.43
N PHE A 98 17.70 0.79 1.99
CA PHE A 98 18.76 0.07 2.70
C PHE A 98 19.11 0.67 4.06
N GLU A 99 18.98 1.99 4.22
CA GLU A 99 19.21 2.64 5.52
C GLU A 99 18.04 2.42 6.50
N LEU A 100 16.85 2.13 5.97
CA LEU A 100 15.61 2.12 6.73
C LEU A 100 15.13 0.71 7.14
N ILE A 101 15.28 -0.28 6.25
CA ILE A 101 14.82 -1.67 6.42
C ILE A 101 15.93 -2.49 7.09
#